data_AF-A0A519FAP1-F1
#
_entry.id   AF-A0A519FAP1-F1
#
_cell.length_a   1.000
_cell.length_b   1.000
_cell.length_c   1.000
_cell.angle_alpha   90.00
_cell.angle_beta   90.00
_cell.angle_gamma   90.00
#
_symmetry.space_group_name_H-M   'P 1'
#
loop_
_entity.id
_entity.type
_entity.pdbx_description
1 polymer ?
#
loop_
_entity_poly.entity_id
_entity_poly.type
_entity_poly.pdbx_seq_one_letter_code
_entity_poly.pdbx_strand_id
1 'polypeptide(L)' 'GSDAMIFEGIGAARVGDIVLCPLPGHGTTRIAQGNSGYSDDGVPIAFHDDLCECGCALITSLPEASAG' A
#
# COMPACT_ATOMS: atom_id res chain seq x y z
N GLY A 1 -5.66 -4.90 2.88
CA GLY A 1 -4.40 -5.60 3.18
C GLY A 1 -4.52 -7.05 2.76
N SER A 2 -3.39 -7.71 2.57
CA SER A 2 -3.29 -9.14 2.26
C SER A 2 -3.64 -10.03 3.46
N ASP A 3 -4.29 -11.17 3.18
CA ASP A 3 -4.58 -12.22 4.18
C ASP A 3 -3.51 -13.32 4.22
N ALA A 4 -2.55 -13.32 3.27
CA ALA A 4 -1.51 -14.34 3.16
C ALA A 4 -0.11 -13.77 3.42
N MET A 5 0.15 -12.54 2.98
CA MET A 5 1.41 -11.86 3.14
C MET A 5 1.36 -10.95 4.38
N ILE A 6 1.59 -11.53 5.55
CA ILE A 6 1.43 -10.90 6.86
C ILE A 6 2.79 -10.65 7.51
N PHE A 7 3.04 -9.41 7.94
CA PHE A 7 4.25 -8.98 8.63
C PHE A 7 3.88 -8.38 9.99
N GLU A 8 4.45 -8.90 11.07
CA GLU A 8 4.11 -8.47 12.45
C GLU A 8 2.60 -8.50 12.76
N GLY A 9 1.86 -9.41 12.12
CA GLY A 9 0.41 -9.51 12.26
C GLY A 9 -0.39 -8.52 11.40
N ILE A 10 0.27 -7.71 10.58
CA ILE A 10 -0.33 -6.74 9.66
C ILE A 10 -0.23 -7.27 8.24
N GLY A 11 -1.36 -7.37 7.54
CA GLY A 11 -1.40 -7.76 6.13
C GLY A 11 -0.79 -6.68 5.23
N ALA A 12 0.10 -7.08 4.32
CA ALA A 12 0.75 -6.18 3.38
C ALA A 12 -0.28 -5.38 2.56
N ALA A 13 -0.03 -4.08 2.37
CA ALA A 13 -0.89 -3.23 1.56
C ALA A 13 -0.73 -3.58 0.07
N ARG A 14 -1.84 -3.59 -0.66
CA ARG A 14 -1.90 -3.97 -2.08
C ARG A 14 -2.49 -2.86 -2.93
N VAL A 15 -2.16 -2.83 -4.22
CA VAL A 15 -2.85 -1.97 -5.18
C VAL A 15 -4.36 -2.20 -5.10
N GLY A 16 -5.12 -1.12 -5.00
CA GLY A 16 -6.58 -1.14 -4.84
C GLY A 16 -7.08 -1.20 -3.40
N ASP A 17 -6.22 -1.46 -2.41
CA ASP A 17 -6.61 -1.35 -0.99
C ASP A 17 -7.08 0.08 -0.67
N ILE A 18 -8.09 0.16 0.19
CA ILE A 18 -8.68 1.43 0.60
C ILE A 18 -7.76 2.11 1.62
N VAL A 19 -7.53 3.40 1.42
CA VAL A 19 -6.77 4.25 2.35
C VAL A 19 -7.52 5.55 2.62
N LEU A 20 -7.34 6.11 3.82
CA LEU A 20 -7.92 7.39 4.20
C LEU A 20 -6.84 8.46 4.12
N CYS A 21 -6.97 9.36 3.15
CA CYS A 21 -6.09 10.51 3.03
C CYS A 21 -6.57 11.61 4.00
N PRO A 22 -5.73 12.08 4.94
CA PRO A 22 -6.13 13.10 5.92
C PRO A 22 -6.18 14.51 5.33
N LEU A 23 -5.79 14.69 4.06
CA LEU A 23 -5.85 15.98 3.38
C LEU A 23 -7.32 16.42 3.20
N PRO A 24 -7.68 17.64 3.63
CA PRO A 24 -9.04 18.17 3.44
C PRO A 24 -9.47 18.11 1.98
N GLY A 25 -10.59 17.43 1.71
CA GLY A 25 -11.14 17.26 0.36
C GLY A 25 -10.72 15.97 -0.36
N HIS A 26 -9.79 15.17 0.17
CA HIS A 26 -9.41 13.87 -0.42
C HIS A 26 -10.25 12.73 0.16
N GLY A 27 -10.24 12.55 1.49
CA GLY A 27 -10.99 11.49 2.16
C GLY A 27 -10.55 10.08 1.75
N THR A 28 -11.52 9.19 1.55
CA THR A 28 -11.27 7.78 1.19
C THR A 28 -10.82 7.67 -0.26
N THR A 29 -9.68 7.03 -0.49
CA THR A 29 -9.09 6.76 -1.81
C THR A 29 -8.54 5.33 -1.85
N ARG A 30 -7.84 4.96 -2.93
CA ARG A 30 -7.19 3.66 -3.09
C ARG A 30 -5.71 3.81 -3.40
N ILE A 31 -4.96 2.77 -3.09
CA ILE A 31 -3.57 2.63 -3.53
C ILE A 31 -3.52 2.44 -5.04
N ALA A 32 -2.78 3.29 -5.76
CA ALA A 32 -2.68 3.26 -7.21
C ALA A 32 -1.39 2.58 -7.70
N GLN A 33 -0.34 2.59 -6.88
CA GLN A 33 0.97 2.04 -7.21
C GLN A 33 1.35 0.88 -6.30
N GLY A 34 2.20 0.01 -6.86
CA GLY A 34 2.79 -1.12 -6.17
C GLY A 34 3.93 -1.69 -6.99
N ASN A 35 4.71 -2.57 -6.38
CA ASN A 35 5.89 -3.13 -6.98
C ASN A 35 5.57 -4.26 -7.98
N SER A 36 6.21 -4.24 -9.14
CA SER A 36 6.00 -5.25 -10.19
C SER A 36 6.66 -6.61 -9.90
N GLY A 37 7.67 -6.65 -9.04
CA GLY A 37 8.38 -7.86 -8.61
C GLY A 37 7.77 -8.56 -7.38
N TYR A 38 6.94 -7.85 -6.60
CA TYR A 38 6.29 -8.38 -5.41
C TYR A 38 4.78 -8.29 -5.55
N SER A 39 4.09 -9.43 -5.55
CA SER A 39 2.63 -9.49 -5.63
C SER A 39 2.08 -10.56 -4.70
N ASP A 40 0.86 -10.33 -4.22
CA ASP A 40 0.04 -11.27 -3.47
C ASP A 40 -1.20 -11.59 -4.31
N ASP A 41 -1.38 -12.88 -4.66
CA ASP A 41 -2.43 -13.34 -5.57
C ASP A 41 -2.51 -12.54 -6.89
N GLY A 42 -1.33 -12.22 -7.45
CA GLY A 42 -1.20 -11.42 -8.66
C GLY A 42 -1.49 -9.93 -8.49
N VAL A 43 -1.82 -9.46 -7.29
CA VAL A 43 -2.00 -8.04 -6.98
C VAL A 43 -0.68 -7.46 -6.46
N PRO A 44 -0.13 -6.40 -7.09
CA PRO A 44 1.12 -5.78 -6.64
C PRO A 44 1.07 -5.30 -5.19
N ILE A 45 2.15 -5.53 -4.45
CA ILE A 45 2.34 -5.03 -3.08
C ILE A 45 2.80 -3.58 -3.12
N ALA A 46 2.22 -2.75 -2.27
CA ALA A 46 2.58 -1.35 -2.12
C ALA A 46 3.61 -1.14 -1.00
N PHE A 47 4.57 -0.25 -1.26
CA PHE A 47 5.67 0.08 -0.36
C PHE A 47 5.60 1.54 0.10
N HIS A 48 6.59 1.94 0.92
CA HIS A 48 6.78 3.35 1.25
C HIS A 48 6.89 4.20 -0.01
N ASP A 49 6.33 5.41 0.04
CA ASP A 49 6.26 6.39 -1.05
C ASP A 49 5.41 6.01 -2.28
N ASP A 50 4.83 4.80 -2.34
CA ASP A 50 3.89 4.48 -3.42
C ASP A 50 2.66 5.40 -3.37
N LEU A 51 2.20 5.83 -4.55
CA LEU A 51 1.12 6.80 -4.66
C LEU A 51 -0.26 6.15 -4.61
N CYS A 52 -1.18 6.90 -4.02
CA CYS A 52 -2.62 6.65 -4.04
C CYS A 52 -3.27 7.37 -5.23
N GLU A 53 -4.51 7.01 -5.57
CA GLU A 53 -5.26 7.63 -6.68
C GLU A 53 -5.44 9.15 -6.50
N CYS A 54 -5.45 9.65 -5.26
CA CYS A 54 -5.49 11.09 -4.97
C CYS A 54 -4.13 11.80 -5.02
N GLY A 55 -3.04 11.06 -5.28
CA GLY A 55 -1.67 11.58 -5.37
C GLY A 55 -0.92 11.67 -4.04
N CYS A 56 -1.49 11.23 -2.91
CA CYS A 56 -0.72 11.12 -1.66
C CYS A 56 0.20 9.90 -1.68
N ALA A 57 1.33 10.00 -1.00
CA ALA A 57 2.29 8.92 -0.84
C ALA A 57 2.00 8.11 0.43
N LEU A 58 2.21 6.78 0.37
CA LEU A 58 2.03 5.89 1.52
C LEU A 58 3.18 6.02 2.52
N ILE A 59 2.82 5.99 3.80
CA ILE A 59 3.78 5.87 4.90
C ILE A 59 3.66 4.46 5.47
N THR A 60 4.67 3.62 5.20
CA THR A 60 4.75 2.26 5.73
C THR A 60 4.85 2.24 7.26
N SER A 61 4.16 1.29 7.89
CA SER A 61 4.38 0.94 9.30
C SER A 61 5.57 -0.02 9.50
N LEU A 62 6.17 -0.49 8.40
CA LEU A 62 7.28 -1.45 8.35
C LEU A 62 8.43 -0.84 7.52
N PRO A 63 9.24 0.08 8.08
CA PRO A 63 10.27 0.80 7.32
C PRO A 63 11.40 -0.10 6.80
N GLU A 64 11.62 -1.25 7.45
CA GLU A 64 12.63 -2.24 7.03
C GLU A 64 12.15 -3.12 5.86
N ALA A 65 10.84 -3.10 5.54
CA ALA A 65 10.30 -3.83 4.41
C ALA A 65 10.44 -2.98 3.14
N SER A 66 11.49 -3.26 2.36
CA SER A 66 11.73 -2.66 1.06
C SER A 66 11.71 -3.70 -0.06
N ALA A 67 11.27 -3.28 -1.24
CA ALA A 67 11.60 -3.99 -2.46
C ALA A 67 13.04 -3.62 -2.83
N GLY A 68 13.93 -4.61 -2.85
CA GLY A 68 15.39 -4.42 -3.01
C GLY A 68 15.82 -3.74 -4.32
#